data_AF-A0A7J9DTA1-F1
#
_entry.id   AF-A0A7J9DTA1-F1
#
_cell.length_a   1.000
_cell.length_b   1.000
_cell.length_c   1.000
_cell.angle_alpha   90.00
_cell.angle_beta   90.00
_cell.angle_gamma   90.00
#
_symmetry.space_group_name_H-M   'P 1'
#
loop_
_entity.id
_entity.type
_entity.pdbx_description
1 polymer ?
#
loop_
_entity_poly.entity_id
_entity_poly.type
_entity_poly.pdbx_seq_one_letter_code
_entity_poly.pdbx_strand_id
1 'polypeptide(L)'
;MAVTFNDLGSAAGLKKLDEYLLTRSYISGYQASKDDITVYTALSGAPSSSYLNVSRWYKHIDALLRISGVSEEGCGVTVEGFAPAEAVATPPSCSC
;
A
#
# COMPACT_ATOMS: atom_id res chain seq x y z
N MET A 1 9.20 -9.35 12.38
CA MET A 1 9.69 -9.99 11.16
C MET A 1 9.29 -9.11 10.00
N ALA A 2 10.24 -8.64 9.20
CA ALA A 2 9.93 -7.94 7.96
C ALA A 2 9.42 -8.98 6.93
N VAL A 3 8.31 -8.67 6.27
CA VAL A 3 7.76 -9.50 5.19
C VAL A 3 7.98 -8.75 3.89
N THR A 4 8.53 -9.47 2.91
CA THR A 4 8.85 -8.91 1.60
C THR A 4 7.92 -9.54 0.56
N PHE A 5 7.14 -8.70 -0.13
CA PHE A 5 6.34 -9.12 -1.26
C PHE A 5 7.05 -8.71 -2.56
N ASN A 6 7.23 -9.67 -3.46
CA ASN A 6 7.81 -9.44 -4.78
C ASN A 6 6.69 -9.51 -5.82
N ASP A 7 6.79 -8.69 -6.87
CA ASP A 7 5.94 -8.73 -8.05
C ASP A 7 4.43 -8.68 -7.75
N LEU A 8 3.98 -7.70 -6.96
CA LEU A 8 2.56 -7.50 -6.61
C LEU A 8 1.64 -7.21 -7.80
N GLY A 9 2.20 -6.87 -8.97
CA GLY A 9 1.45 -6.79 -10.23
C GLY A 9 1.23 -8.13 -10.93
N SER A 10 1.86 -9.22 -10.45
CA SER A 10 1.73 -10.56 -11.03
C SER A 10 0.72 -11.41 -10.25
N ALA A 11 0.14 -12.41 -10.92
CA ALA A 11 -0.75 -13.38 -10.27
C ALA A 11 -0.07 -14.17 -9.14
N ALA A 12 1.24 -14.41 -9.25
CA ALA A 12 2.01 -15.12 -8.24
C ALA A 12 2.26 -14.26 -6.98
N GLY A 13 2.60 -12.98 -7.16
CA GLY A 13 2.75 -12.03 -6.06
C GLY A 13 1.44 -11.79 -5.33
N LEU A 14 0.34 -11.60 -6.08
CA LEU A 14 -1.01 -11.47 -5.51
C LEU A 14 -1.43 -12.70 -4.72
N LYS A 15 -1.13 -13.90 -5.20
CA LYS A 15 -1.45 -15.15 -4.48
C LYS A 15 -0.71 -15.21 -3.14
N LYS A 16 0.58 -14.87 -3.11
CA LYS A 16 1.35 -14.82 -1.85
C LYS A 16 0.77 -13.81 -0.87
N LEU A 17 0.36 -12.63 -1.35
CA LEU A 17 -0.27 -11.62 -0.52
C LEU A 17 -1.62 -12.11 0.03
N ASP A 18 -2.42 -12.80 -0.79
CA ASP A 18 -3.70 -13.38 -0.37
C ASP A 18 -3.54 -14.42 0.74
N GLU A 19 -2.60 -15.36 0.56
CA GLU A 19 -2.26 -16.37 1.57
C GLU A 19 -1.73 -15.74 2.87
N TYR A 20 -0.97 -14.65 2.76
CA TYR A 20 -0.48 -13.91 3.93
C TYR A 20 -1.64 -13.25 4.71
N LEU A 21 -2.57 -12.61 3.99
CA LEU A 21 -3.74 -11.93 4.55
C LEU A 21 -4.89 -12.87 4.96
N LEU A 22 -4.73 -14.17 4.74
CA LEU A 22 -5.67 -15.19 5.22
C LEU A 22 -5.73 -15.21 6.76
N THR A 23 -4.57 -15.06 7.40
CA THR A 23 -4.44 -15.11 8.87
C THR A 23 -4.28 -13.74 9.51
N ARG A 24 -4.29 -12.67 8.69
CA ARG A 24 -3.90 -11.32 9.11
C ARG A 24 -4.84 -10.27 8.55
N SER A 25 -5.09 -9.24 9.34
CA SER A 25 -5.92 -8.10 8.95
C SER A 25 -5.13 -6.97 8.29
N TYR A 26 -3.82 -6.89 8.56
CA TYR A 26 -2.91 -5.84 8.12
C TYR A 26 -1.57 -6.46 7.71
N ILE A 27 -0.74 -5.70 6.99
CA ILE A 27 0.61 -6.11 6.60
C ILE A 27 1.51 -6.25 7.83
N SER A 28 1.34 -5.35 8.80
CA SER A 28 2.10 -5.36 10.05
C SER A 28 1.21 -4.98 11.24
N GLY A 29 1.49 -5.60 12.39
CA GLY A 29 0.74 -5.37 13.62
C GLY A 29 -0.75 -5.73 13.52
N TYR A 30 -1.56 -4.99 14.27
CA TYR A 30 -3.02 -5.20 14.42
C TYR A 30 -3.83 -3.96 14.03
N GLN A 31 -3.18 -2.93 13.48
CA GLN A 31 -3.77 -1.68 13.04
C GLN A 31 -3.17 -1.28 11.70
N ALA A 32 -3.87 -0.42 10.94
CA ALA A 32 -3.35 0.09 9.69
C ALA A 32 -2.05 0.86 9.93
N SER A 33 -1.05 0.59 9.10
CA SER A 33 0.30 1.14 9.22
C SER A 33 0.83 1.62 7.87
N LYS A 34 2.02 2.25 7.87
CA LYS A 34 2.69 2.66 6.62
C LYS A 34 2.93 1.49 5.67
N ASP A 35 3.14 0.29 6.22
CA ASP A 35 3.34 -0.94 5.45
C ASP A 35 2.11 -1.23 4.59
N ASP A 36 0.91 -1.05 5.15
CA ASP A 36 -0.35 -1.26 4.43
C ASP A 36 -0.50 -0.27 3.27
N ILE A 37 -0.17 1.01 3.51
CA ILE A 37 -0.21 2.06 2.48
C ILE A 37 0.78 1.75 1.36
N THR A 38 1.96 1.25 1.70
CA THR A 38 3.01 0.96 0.73
C THR A 38 2.63 -0.23 -0.16
N VAL A 39 2.08 -1.30 0.44
CA VAL A 39 1.55 -2.43 -0.35
C VAL A 39 0.32 -2.01 -1.16
N TYR A 40 -0.54 -1.15 -0.61
CA TYR A 40 -1.73 -0.66 -1.29
C TYR A 40 -1.39 0.15 -2.54
N THR A 41 -0.40 1.06 -2.44
CA THR A 41 0.07 1.88 -3.55
C THR A 41 0.85 1.08 -4.60
N ALA A 42 1.50 -0.01 -4.21
CA ALA A 42 2.14 -0.93 -5.15
C ALA A 42 1.14 -1.70 -6.02
N LEU A 43 -0.14 -1.79 -5.61
CA LEU A 43 -1.20 -2.36 -6.43
C LEU A 43 -1.73 -1.31 -7.41
N SER A 44 -1.75 -1.65 -8.70
CA SER A 44 -2.26 -0.74 -9.75
C SER A 44 -3.78 -0.55 -9.75
N GLY A 45 -4.50 -1.15 -8.79
CA GLY A 45 -5.95 -1.03 -8.65
C GLY A 45 -6.55 -2.15 -7.81
N ALA A 46 -7.88 -2.20 -7.79
CA ALA A 46 -8.61 -3.22 -7.06
C ALA A 46 -8.26 -4.63 -7.58
N PRO A 47 -7.79 -5.54 -6.70
CA PRO A 47 -7.47 -6.91 -7.10
C PRO A 47 -8.73 -7.66 -7.54
N SER A 48 -8.55 -8.68 -8.38
CA SER A 48 -9.67 -9.50 -8.85
C SER A 48 -10.39 -10.21 -7.68
N SER A 49 -11.68 -10.52 -7.87
CA SER A 49 -12.48 -11.24 -6.88
C SER A 49 -11.98 -12.66 -6.57
N SER A 50 -11.02 -13.18 -7.34
CA SER A 50 -10.35 -14.45 -7.06
C SER A 50 -9.44 -14.39 -5.82
N TYR A 51 -8.98 -13.20 -5.44
CA TYR A 51 -8.15 -12.96 -4.25
C TYR A 51 -8.99 -12.30 -3.17
N LEU A 52 -9.79 -13.10 -2.47
CA LEU A 52 -10.79 -12.61 -1.50
C LEU A 52 -10.14 -11.89 -0.31
N ASN A 53 -8.99 -12.38 0.18
CA ASN A 53 -8.31 -11.81 1.34
C ASN A 53 -7.66 -10.47 0.98
N VAL A 54 -7.02 -10.39 -0.20
CA VAL A 54 -6.49 -9.12 -0.71
C VAL A 54 -7.62 -8.14 -1.01
N SER A 55 -8.71 -8.59 -1.62
CA SER A 55 -9.87 -7.73 -1.92
C SER A 55 -10.50 -7.14 -0.67
N ARG A 56 -10.67 -7.95 0.38
CA ARG A 56 -11.15 -7.52 1.70
C ARG A 56 -10.24 -6.45 2.28
N TRP A 57 -8.94 -6.72 2.35
CA TRP A 57 -7.94 -5.82 2.90
C TRP A 57 -7.84 -4.52 2.08
N TYR A 58 -7.79 -4.60 0.75
CA TYR A 58 -7.71 -3.43 -0.13
C TYR A 58 -8.88 -2.48 0.08
N LYS A 59 -10.11 -3.00 0.11
CA LYS A 59 -11.31 -2.19 0.38
C LYS A 59 -11.30 -1.56 1.77
N HIS A 60 -10.76 -2.28 2.75
CA HIS A 60 -10.63 -1.77 4.12
C HIS A 60 -9.64 -0.61 4.19
N ILE A 61 -8.43 -0.76 3.63
CA ILE A 61 -7.43 0.31 3.56
C ILE A 61 -7.93 1.48 2.72
N ASP A 62 -8.57 1.23 1.58
CA ASP A 62 -9.18 2.25 0.73
C ASP A 62 -10.27 3.05 1.46
N ALA A 63 -11.13 2.38 2.23
CA ALA A 63 -12.12 3.05 3.06
C ALA A 63 -11.47 3.87 4.18
N LEU A 64 -10.43 3.34 4.84
CA LEU A 64 -9.66 4.08 5.84
C LEU A 64 -9.06 5.34 5.22
N LEU A 65 -8.38 5.26 4.07
CA LEU A 65 -7.80 6.40 3.37
C LEU A 65 -8.84 7.43 2.94
N ARG A 66 -10.02 6.97 2.50
CA ARG A 66 -11.14 7.86 2.11
C ARG A 66 -11.76 8.58 3.31
N ILE A 67 -11.87 7.89 4.44
CA ILE A 67 -12.42 8.44 5.69
C ILE A 67 -11.36 9.29 6.40
N SER A 68 -10.08 8.94 6.26
CA SER A 68 -8.94 9.60 6.88
C SER A 68 -8.40 10.72 6.00
N GLY A 69 -9.04 11.88 6.01
CA GLY A 69 -8.28 13.13 5.87
C GLY A 69 -7.28 13.32 7.05
N VAL A 70 -6.50 12.30 7.40
CA VAL A 70 -5.77 12.14 8.65
C VAL A 70 -4.36 11.62 8.34
N SER A 71 -3.43 12.55 8.54
CA SER A 71 -2.02 12.32 8.75
C SER A 71 -1.84 11.63 10.10
N GLU A 72 -1.26 10.44 10.13
CA GLU A 72 -0.47 10.03 11.29
C GLU A 72 0.76 9.23 10.84
N GLU A 73 1.89 9.63 11.41
CA GLU A 73 3.24 9.27 11.07
C GLU A 73 3.60 7.80 11.39
N GLY A 74 3.45 6.89 10.43
CA GLY A 74 3.97 5.53 10.62
C GLY A 74 5.51 5.42 10.71
N CYS A 75 6.00 4.31 11.24
CA CYS A 75 7.41 3.92 11.20
C CYS A 75 7.74 3.38 9.80
N GLY A 76 8.87 3.77 9.21
CA GLY A 76 9.16 3.58 7.79
C GLY A 76 9.19 2.13 7.31
N VAL A 77 8.43 1.83 6.26
CA VAL A 77 8.63 0.66 5.39
C VAL A 77 9.38 1.09 4.14
N THR A 78 10.36 0.29 3.75
CA THR A 78 11.14 0.48 2.51
C THR A 78 10.63 -0.50 1.46
N VAL A 79 10.08 0.00 0.36
CA VAL A 79 9.89 -0.78 -0.87
C VAL A 79 11.00 -0.38 -1.84
N GLU A 80 11.92 -1.31 -2.08
CA GLU A 80 12.95 -1.16 -3.09
C GLU A 80 12.43 -1.71 -4.43
N GLY A 81 12.38 -0.85 -5.45
CA GLY A 81 12.20 -1.27 -6.84
C GLY A 81 11.16 -0.52 -7.68
N PHE A 82 11.18 0.81 -7.72
CA PHE A 82 10.71 1.54 -8.91
C PHE A 82 11.50 2.84 -9.11
N ALA A 83 12.23 2.91 -10.23
CA ALA A 83 12.80 4.12 -10.81
C ALA A 83 12.58 4.04 -12.34
N PRO A 84 12.53 5.16 -13.09
CA PRO A 84 13.00 6.54 -12.81
C PRO A 84 11.87 7.60 -13.05
N ALA A 85 11.99 8.94 -12.98
CA ALA A 85 13.09 9.90 -13.06
C ALA A 85 12.63 11.28 -12.51
N GLU A 86 13.60 12.16 -12.23
CA GLU A 86 13.47 13.60 -11.93
C GLU A 86 12.52 14.39 -12.85
N ALA A 87 11.79 15.34 -12.28
CA ALA A 87 11.68 16.70 -12.82
C ALA A 87 11.23 17.70 -11.75
N VAL A 88 12.14 18.63 -11.46
CA VAL A 88 12.02 19.80 -10.58
C VAL A 88 11.02 20.84 -11.12
N ALA A 89 10.23 21.49 -10.26
CA ALA A 89 9.77 22.86 -10.46
C ALA A 89 9.23 23.48 -9.15
N THR A 90 9.98 24.45 -8.63
CA THR A 90 9.66 25.38 -7.53
C THR A 90 8.48 26.30 -7.88
N PRO A 91 7.56 26.64 -6.96
CA PRO A 91 6.65 27.77 -7.14
C PRO A 91 7.24 29.06 -6.54
N PRO A 92 7.25 30.21 -7.26
CA PRO A 92 7.54 31.49 -6.65
C PRO A 92 6.29 32.05 -5.94
N SER A 93 6.50 32.51 -4.70
CA SER A 93 5.58 33.35 -3.94
C SER A 93 5.30 34.65 -4.71
N CYS A 94 4.02 35.03 -4.80
CA CYS A 94 3.65 36.41 -5.11
C CYS A 94 2.57 36.86 -4.11
N SER A 95 2.99 37.74 -3.21
CA SER A 95 2.20 38.48 -2.23
C SER A 95 1.39 39.60 -2.89
N CYS A 96 0.13 39.77 -2.47
CA CYS A 96 -0.64 40.99 -2.68
C CYS A 96 -0.59 41.90 -1.44
#